data_AF-A0A3A8Q052-F1
#
_entry.id   AF-A0A3A8Q052-F1
#
_cell.length_a   1.000
_cell.length_b   1.000
_cell.length_c   1.000
_cell.angle_alpha   90.00
_cell.angle_beta   90.00
_cell.angle_gamma   90.00
#
_symmetry.space_group_name_H-M   'P 1'
#
loop_
_entity.id
_entity.type
_entity.pdbx_description
1 polymer ?
#
loop_
_entity_poly.entity_id
_entity_poly.type
_entity_poly.pdbx_seq_one_letter_code
_entity_poly.pdbx_strand_id
1 'polypeptide(L)'
;MPGLEVEFNDARSQQFMHCWCSGMLRALREGPLLPLAPGSEVYRFTWIPSSRGSFVIRIEHLGPVHSLHVKMTGMEEGTLALDRRVLLTPTQWQAVQQRLAEARFWSIDRFFASRGLSYLDGSEWLFEGGREGRYRVLSLHSPDPEGPERAIHDLGVFLVELAGITLPGGQLY
;
A
#
# COMPACT_ATOMS: atom_id res chain seq x y z
N MET A 1 7.26 5.34 -25.08
CA MET A 1 6.82 5.40 -23.67
C MET A 1 5.41 4.83 -23.63
N PRO A 2 5.18 3.55 -23.32
CA PRO A 2 3.82 3.04 -23.18
C PRO A 2 3.35 3.40 -21.77
N GLY A 3 2.29 4.20 -21.70
CA GLY A 3 1.54 4.45 -20.48
C GLY A 3 0.94 3.15 -19.96
N LEU A 4 0.92 3.05 -18.64
CA LEU A 4 0.34 1.95 -17.88
C LEU A 4 -1.17 1.87 -18.17
N GLU A 5 -1.59 1.06 -19.14
CA GLU A 5 -2.99 0.67 -19.28
C GLU A 5 -3.29 -0.37 -18.22
N VAL A 6 -4.04 0.04 -17.20
CA VAL A 6 -4.70 -0.87 -16.28
C VAL A 6 -6.01 -1.26 -16.93
N GLU A 7 -6.17 -2.53 -17.31
CA GLU A 7 -7.47 -3.06 -17.76
C GLU A 7 -8.38 -3.21 -16.55
N PHE A 8 -9.25 -2.23 -16.31
CA PHE A 8 -10.45 -2.46 -15.53
C PHE A 8 -11.65 -2.57 -16.46
N ASN A 9 -12.58 -3.46 -16.12
CA ASN A 9 -13.73 -3.86 -16.96
C ASN A 9 -14.78 -2.74 -17.22
N ASP A 10 -14.68 -1.56 -16.59
CA ASP A 10 -15.46 -0.35 -16.89
C ASP A 10 -14.70 0.91 -16.44
N ALA A 11 -14.57 1.92 -17.31
CA ALA A 11 -13.86 3.19 -17.04
C ALA A 11 -14.41 3.94 -15.81
N ARG A 12 -15.70 3.78 -15.50
CA ARG A 12 -16.34 4.39 -14.33
C ARG A 12 -15.88 3.78 -13.01
N SER A 13 -15.67 2.47 -12.96
CA SER A 13 -15.13 1.79 -11.77
C SER A 13 -13.69 2.22 -11.50
N GLN A 14 -12.90 2.45 -12.55
CA GLN A 14 -11.55 3.03 -12.44
C GLN A 14 -11.61 4.40 -11.80
N GLN A 15 -12.43 5.29 -12.37
CA GLN A 15 -12.52 6.67 -11.94
C GLN A 15 -13.04 6.77 -10.50
N PHE A 16 -14.03 5.95 -10.14
CA PHE A 16 -14.53 5.86 -8.77
C PHE A 16 -13.42 5.43 -7.80
N MET A 17 -12.67 4.38 -8.11
CA MET A 17 -11.59 3.88 -7.26
C MET A 17 -10.42 4.87 -7.16
N HIS A 18 -10.07 5.55 -8.25
CA HIS A 18 -9.09 6.64 -8.23
C HIS A 18 -9.53 7.79 -7.32
N CYS A 19 -10.79 8.23 -7.39
CA CYS A 19 -11.33 9.26 -6.52
C CYS A 19 -11.38 8.79 -5.06
N TRP A 20 -11.75 7.53 -4.82
CA TRP A 20 -11.83 6.92 -3.50
C TRP A 20 -10.45 6.84 -2.82
N CYS A 21 -9.45 6.25 -3.50
CA CYS A 21 -8.07 6.18 -3.00
C CYS A 21 -7.48 7.58 -2.78
N SER A 22 -7.73 8.53 -3.68
CA SER A 22 -7.27 9.92 -3.52
C SER A 22 -7.91 10.61 -2.31
N GLY A 23 -9.21 10.38 -2.08
CA GLY A 23 -9.93 10.87 -0.90
C GLY A 23 -9.36 10.29 0.39
N MET A 24 -9.02 9.01 0.39
CA MET A 24 -8.43 8.33 1.55
C MET A 24 -7.03 8.86 1.87
N LEU A 25 -6.16 9.01 0.86
CA LEU A 25 -4.83 9.60 1.05
C LEU A 25 -4.94 11.04 1.59
N ARG A 26 -5.92 11.82 1.13
CA ARG A 26 -6.18 13.16 1.66
C ARG A 26 -6.63 13.12 3.13
N ALA A 27 -7.52 12.21 3.50
CA ALA A 27 -7.96 12.04 4.89
C ALA A 27 -6.78 11.64 5.81
N LEU A 28 -5.88 10.80 5.30
CA LEU A 28 -4.64 10.40 5.97
C LEU A 28 -3.52 11.44 5.86
N ARG A 29 -3.78 12.60 5.25
CA ARG A 29 -2.80 13.69 5.07
C ARG A 29 -1.51 13.20 4.40
N GLU A 30 -1.64 12.32 3.41
CA GLU A 30 -0.55 11.76 2.64
C GLU A 30 -0.27 12.58 1.37
N GLY A 31 1.00 12.90 1.18
CA GLY A 31 1.47 13.62 0.00
C GLY A 31 1.83 12.71 -1.17
N PRO A 32 2.26 13.28 -2.30
CA PRO A 32 2.81 12.52 -3.41
C PRO A 32 4.10 11.79 -2.98
N LEU A 33 4.42 10.70 -3.69
CA LEU A 33 5.67 9.96 -3.51
C LEU A 33 6.83 10.51 -4.35
N LEU A 34 6.52 11.31 -5.38
CA LEU A 34 7.48 11.83 -6.35
C LEU A 34 7.46 13.38 -6.37
N PRO A 35 8.57 14.03 -6.79
CA PRO A 35 9.85 13.44 -7.19
C PRO A 35 10.67 12.91 -6.01
N LEU A 36 11.61 12.00 -6.30
CA LEU A 36 12.55 11.46 -5.33
C LEU A 36 13.96 12.01 -5.55
N ALA A 37 14.71 12.18 -4.46
CA ALA A 37 16.13 12.44 -4.56
C ALA A 37 16.87 11.22 -5.15
N PRO A 38 17.99 11.42 -5.86
CA PRO A 38 18.80 10.31 -6.37
C PRO A 38 19.18 9.30 -5.28
N GLY A 39 19.08 8.01 -5.59
CA GLY A 39 19.35 6.92 -4.65
C GLY A 39 18.32 6.76 -3.53
N SER A 40 17.19 7.47 -3.58
CA SER A 40 16.11 7.31 -2.60
C SER A 40 15.07 6.30 -3.09
N GLU A 41 14.47 5.60 -2.14
CA GLU A 41 13.32 4.72 -2.37
C GLU A 41 12.19 5.12 -1.44
N VAL A 42 10.95 5.02 -1.92
CA VAL A 42 9.76 5.16 -1.08
C VAL A 42 8.77 4.07 -1.44
N TYR A 43 8.14 3.51 -0.42
CA TYR A 43 7.06 2.55 -0.57
C TYR A 43 5.88 2.99 0.28
N ARG A 44 4.67 2.82 -0.22
CA ARG A 44 3.44 3.11 0.51
C ARG A 44 2.51 1.92 0.37
N PHE A 45 2.04 1.42 1.51
CA PHE A 45 0.92 0.50 1.58
C PHE A 45 -0.26 1.24 2.19
N THR A 46 -1.36 1.31 1.47
CA THR A 46 -2.63 1.87 1.95
C THR A 46 -3.65 0.75 1.99
N TRP A 47 -4.22 0.55 3.18
CA TRP A 47 -5.25 -0.44 3.43
C TRP A 47 -6.58 0.27 3.63
N ILE A 48 -7.56 -0.07 2.78
CA ILE A 48 -8.85 0.61 2.71
C ILE A 48 -9.95 -0.43 2.90
N PRO A 49 -10.38 -0.69 4.14
CA PRO A 49 -11.48 -1.61 4.40
C PRO A 49 -12.80 -1.05 3.89
N SER A 50 -13.76 -1.94 3.62
CA SER A 50 -15.16 -1.57 3.41
C SER A 50 -15.81 -0.96 4.66
N SER A 51 -15.23 -1.21 5.84
CA SER A 51 -15.61 -0.63 7.13
C SER A 51 -14.72 0.57 7.51
N ARG A 52 -14.90 1.15 8.70
CA ARG A 52 -14.08 2.30 9.15
C ARG A 52 -12.70 1.86 9.64
N GLY A 53 -11.70 2.74 9.54
CA GLY A 53 -10.38 2.54 10.13
C GLY A 53 -9.25 2.25 9.13
N SER A 54 -9.21 2.98 8.02
CA SER A 54 -8.13 2.86 7.04
C SER A 54 -6.80 3.31 7.60
N PHE A 55 -5.72 2.76 7.05
CA PHE A 55 -4.37 3.16 7.44
C PHE A 55 -3.43 3.24 6.24
N VAL A 56 -2.33 3.95 6.45
CA VAL A 56 -1.20 4.01 5.55
C VAL A 56 0.08 3.70 6.29
N ILE A 57 0.94 2.93 5.64
CA ILE A 57 2.32 2.66 6.05
C ILE A 57 3.21 3.17 4.92
N ARG A 58 3.99 4.20 5.20
CA ARG A 58 4.96 4.79 4.27
C ARG A 58 6.37 4.49 4.76
N ILE A 59 7.17 3.82 3.93
CA ILE A 59 8.58 3.55 4.19
C ILE A 59 9.41 4.44 3.27
N GLU A 60 10.36 5.16 3.84
CA GLU A 60 11.28 6.03 3.12
C GLU A 60 12.70 5.58 3.37
N HIS A 61 13.47 5.45 2.29
CA HIS A 61 14.92 5.30 2.28
C HIS A 61 15.52 6.54 1.64
N LEU A 62 16.29 7.29 2.43
CA LEU A 62 16.97 8.51 2.01
C LEU A 62 18.42 8.46 2.49
N GLY A 63 19.34 8.14 1.58
CA GLY A 63 20.75 7.95 1.92
C GLY A 63 20.92 6.86 2.97
N PRO A 64 21.58 7.09 4.13
CA PRO A 64 21.75 6.06 5.15
C PRO A 64 20.52 5.87 6.06
N VAL A 65 19.49 6.71 5.91
CA VAL A 65 18.35 6.72 6.83
C VAL A 65 17.18 5.96 6.22
N HIS A 66 16.59 5.07 7.01
CA HIS A 66 15.36 4.36 6.70
C HIS A 66 14.32 4.71 7.76
N SER A 67 13.11 5.08 7.35
CA SER A 67 12.03 5.38 8.29
C SER A 67 10.72 4.81 7.82
N LEU A 68 9.89 4.42 8.80
CA LEU A 68 8.52 3.98 8.59
C LEU A 68 7.58 4.97 9.27
N HIS A 69 6.55 5.38 8.56
CA HIS A 69 5.52 6.30 9.00
C HIS A 69 4.16 5.60 8.90
N VAL A 70 3.45 5.53 10.02
CA VAL A 70 2.10 4.99 10.09
C VAL A 70 1.12 6.12 10.35
N LYS A 71 0.03 6.16 9.59
CA LYS A 71 -1.15 6.95 9.95
C LYS A 71 -2.42 6.13 9.85
N MET A 72 -3.37 6.42 10.74
CA MET A 72 -4.68 5.76 10.78
C MET A 72 -5.78 6.81 10.91
N THR A 73 -6.88 6.62 10.19
CA THR A 73 -8.06 7.49 10.33
C THR A 73 -8.70 7.31 11.71
N GLY A 74 -9.14 8.41 12.31
CA GLY A 74 -9.95 8.41 13.52
C GLY A 74 -11.43 8.10 13.26
N MET A 75 -12.20 8.02 14.34
CA MET A 75 -13.64 7.76 14.29
C MET A 75 -14.44 8.94 13.69
N GLU A 76 -13.90 10.15 13.84
CA GLU A 76 -14.43 11.39 13.30
C GLU A 76 -13.74 11.76 11.99
N GLU A 77 -14.50 12.27 11.02
CA GLU A 77 -13.97 12.66 9.71
C GLU A 77 -12.85 13.70 9.85
N GLY A 78 -11.74 13.48 9.13
CA GLY A 78 -10.59 14.38 9.13
C GLY A 78 -9.66 14.27 10.36
N THR A 79 -9.97 13.39 11.31
CA THR A 79 -9.12 13.11 12.47
C THR A 79 -8.19 11.92 12.22
N LEU A 80 -7.02 11.91 12.86
CA LEU A 80 -6.10 10.78 12.86
C LEU A 80 -6.12 10.11 14.24
N ALA A 81 -6.37 8.80 14.27
CA ALA A 81 -6.22 8.00 15.50
C ALA A 81 -4.75 7.71 15.83
N LEU A 82 -3.91 7.62 14.80
CA LEU A 82 -2.48 7.37 14.92
C LEU A 82 -1.74 8.19 13.87
N ASP A 83 -0.63 8.80 14.29
CA ASP A 83 0.39 9.39 13.42
C ASP A 83 1.74 9.14 14.12
N ARG A 84 2.51 8.18 13.61
CA ARG A 84 3.77 7.76 14.24
C ARG A 84 4.85 7.48 13.22
N ARG A 85 6.05 8.01 13.49
CA ARG A 85 7.26 7.72 12.72
C ARG A 85 8.26 6.94 13.56
N VAL A 86 8.91 5.95 12.95
CA VAL A 86 10.01 5.19 13.55
C VAL A 86 11.16 5.09 12.56
N LEU A 87 12.39 5.01 13.09
CA LEU A 87 13.56 4.67 12.29
C LEU A 87 13.62 3.15 12.14
N LEU A 88 13.92 2.68 10.93
CA LEU A 88 14.21 1.29 10.69
C LEU A 88 15.71 1.05 10.83
N THR A 89 16.06 -0.05 11.47
CA THR A 89 17.43 -0.57 11.45
C THR A 89 17.81 -1.04 10.04
N PRO A 90 19.12 -1.15 9.72
CA PRO A 90 19.56 -1.71 8.45
C PRO A 90 19.01 -3.13 8.19
N THR A 91 18.91 -3.97 9.22
CA THR A 91 18.35 -5.33 9.13
C THR A 91 16.85 -5.29 8.81
N GLN A 92 16.07 -4.39 9.43
CA GLN A 92 14.65 -4.23 9.10
C GLN A 92 14.45 -3.73 7.67
N TRP A 93 15.29 -2.80 7.22
CA TRP A 93 15.26 -2.35 5.83
C TRP A 93 15.59 -3.48 4.84
N GLN A 94 16.62 -4.28 5.14
CA GLN A 94 16.95 -5.46 4.34
C GLN A 94 15.78 -6.45 4.26
N ALA A 95 15.06 -6.66 5.38
CA ALA A 95 13.85 -7.48 5.39
C ALA A 95 12.74 -6.90 4.50
N VAL A 96 12.53 -5.58 4.50
CA VAL A 96 11.60 -4.90 3.58
C VAL A 96 11.99 -5.17 2.12
N GLN A 97 13.26 -4.99 1.78
CA GLN A 97 13.75 -5.25 0.42
C GLN A 97 13.57 -6.72 0.00
N GLN A 98 13.81 -7.65 0.92
CA GLN A 98 13.59 -9.08 0.67
C GLN A 98 12.12 -9.39 0.40
N ARG A 99 11.19 -8.87 1.22
CA ARG A 99 9.75 -9.08 1.01
C ARG A 99 9.25 -8.48 -0.30
N LEU A 100 9.73 -7.30 -0.68
CA LEU A 100 9.43 -6.69 -1.98
C LEU A 100 9.93 -7.55 -3.15
N ALA A 101 11.09 -8.20 -3.00
CA ALA A 101 11.65 -9.09 -4.01
C ALA A 101 10.88 -10.42 -4.11
N GLU A 102 10.54 -11.04 -2.98
CA GLU A 102 9.70 -12.24 -2.89
C GLU A 102 8.33 -12.02 -3.53
N ALA A 103 7.72 -10.87 -3.23
CA ALA A 103 6.47 -10.40 -3.83
C ALA A 103 6.58 -10.04 -5.31
N ARG A 104 7.81 -10.02 -5.85
CA ARG A 104 8.12 -9.56 -7.22
C ARG A 104 7.50 -8.20 -7.52
N PHE A 105 7.42 -7.31 -6.52
CA PHE A 105 6.66 -6.05 -6.61
C PHE A 105 7.00 -5.27 -7.87
N TRP A 106 8.30 -5.13 -8.20
CA TRP A 106 8.75 -4.36 -9.37
C TRP A 106 8.59 -5.08 -10.73
N SER A 107 8.40 -6.40 -10.76
CA SER A 107 8.47 -7.23 -11.97
C SER A 107 7.26 -8.14 -12.19
N ILE A 108 6.21 -8.04 -11.37
CA ILE A 108 4.98 -8.78 -11.58
C ILE A 108 4.26 -8.23 -12.82
N ASP A 109 3.97 -9.07 -13.81
CA ASP A 109 3.37 -8.63 -15.08
C ASP A 109 1.83 -8.63 -15.03
N ARG A 110 1.25 -9.35 -14.07
CA ARG A 110 -0.20 -9.51 -13.95
C ARG A 110 -0.72 -8.58 -12.86
N PHE A 111 -1.52 -7.61 -13.26
CA PHE A 111 -2.57 -7.11 -12.38
C PHE A 111 -3.53 -8.28 -12.20
N PHE A 112 -3.63 -8.80 -10.98
CA PHE A 112 -4.74 -9.69 -10.68
C PHE A 112 -5.98 -8.83 -10.80
N ALA A 113 -6.59 -8.85 -12.00
CA ALA A 113 -7.87 -8.21 -12.21
C ALA A 113 -8.77 -8.78 -11.12
N SER A 114 -9.22 -7.91 -10.21
CA SER A 114 -10.22 -8.26 -9.22
C SER A 114 -11.30 -8.99 -9.99
N ARG A 115 -11.50 -10.26 -9.65
CA ARG A 115 -12.54 -11.08 -10.27
C ARG A 115 -13.81 -10.26 -10.13
N GLY A 116 -14.36 -9.81 -11.25
CA GLY A 116 -15.45 -8.85 -11.29
C GLY A 116 -16.66 -9.38 -10.53
N LEU A 117 -16.70 -9.12 -9.24
CA LEU A 117 -17.77 -9.46 -8.34
C LEU A 117 -17.74 -8.41 -7.24
N SER A 118 -18.84 -7.68 -7.17
CA SER A 118 -19.20 -6.80 -6.07
C SER A 118 -19.14 -7.57 -4.75
N TYR A 119 -17.99 -7.55 -4.09
CA TYR A 119 -17.92 -7.87 -2.67
C TYR A 119 -18.25 -6.59 -1.91
N LEU A 120 -19.36 -6.62 -1.18
CA LEU A 120 -19.78 -5.52 -0.29
C LEU A 120 -18.87 -5.43 0.95
N ASP A 121 -17.98 -6.41 1.11
CA ASP A 121 -17.03 -6.61 2.19
C ASP A 121 -15.61 -6.88 1.66
N GLY A 122 -14.64 -6.85 2.58
CA GLY A 122 -13.21 -6.97 2.28
C GLY A 122 -12.47 -5.64 2.36
N SER A 123 -11.32 -5.58 1.71
CA SER A 123 -10.53 -4.36 1.70
C SER A 123 -9.68 -4.19 0.44
N GLU A 124 -9.53 -2.94 0.02
CA GLU A 124 -8.63 -2.59 -1.06
C GLU A 124 -7.22 -2.37 -0.50
N TRP A 125 -6.25 -3.03 -1.11
CA TRP A 125 -4.84 -2.94 -0.80
C TRP A 125 -4.13 -2.22 -1.93
N LEU A 126 -3.67 -1.01 -1.66
CA LEU A 126 -2.91 -0.20 -2.60
C LEU A 126 -1.44 -0.19 -2.19
N PHE A 127 -0.60 -0.77 -3.04
CA PHE A 127 0.86 -0.69 -2.93
C PHE A 127 1.41 0.26 -3.96
N GLU A 128 2.21 1.21 -3.52
CA GLU A 128 2.93 2.14 -4.37
C GLU A 128 4.41 2.10 -4.04
N GLY A 129 5.25 2.29 -5.05
CA GLY A 129 6.69 2.34 -4.91
C GLY A 129 7.31 3.33 -5.87
N GLY A 130 8.31 4.06 -5.39
CA GLY A 130 9.16 4.92 -6.18
C GLY A 130 10.63 4.59 -5.93
N ARG A 131 11.41 4.37 -6.99
CA ARG A 131 12.87 4.26 -6.93
C ARG A 131 13.48 4.60 -8.28
N GLU A 132 14.67 5.22 -8.28
CA GLU A 132 15.45 5.45 -9.52
C GLU A 132 14.64 6.10 -10.66
N GLY A 133 13.76 7.05 -10.34
CA GLY A 133 12.89 7.71 -11.34
C GLY A 133 11.75 6.83 -11.88
N ARG A 134 11.61 5.61 -11.38
CA ARG A 134 10.49 4.70 -11.68
C ARG A 134 9.44 4.81 -10.60
N TYR A 135 8.18 4.72 -11.02
CA TYR A 135 7.03 4.61 -10.13
C TYR A 135 6.22 3.39 -10.51
N ARG A 136 5.69 2.70 -9.51
CA ARG A 136 4.84 1.53 -9.69
C ARG A 136 3.71 1.56 -8.69
N VAL A 137 2.53 1.15 -9.14
CA VAL A 137 1.34 0.96 -8.34
C VAL A 137 0.77 -0.44 -8.58
N LEU A 138 0.24 -1.04 -7.52
CA LEU A 138 -0.50 -2.30 -7.54
C LEU A 138 -1.72 -2.14 -6.62
N SER A 139 -2.90 -2.51 -7.12
CA SER A 139 -4.17 -2.45 -6.39
C SER A 139 -4.75 -3.86 -6.40
N LEU A 140 -5.13 -4.39 -5.24
CA LEU A 140 -5.80 -5.68 -5.10
C LEU A 140 -6.93 -5.56 -4.09
N HIS A 141 -8.06 -6.18 -4.40
CA HIS A 141 -9.14 -6.35 -3.44
C HIS A 141 -8.97 -7.69 -2.74
N SER A 142 -8.75 -7.63 -1.42
CA SER A 142 -8.70 -8.79 -0.54
C SER A 142 -7.82 -9.97 -1.01
N PRO A 143 -6.48 -9.79 -1.01
CA PRO A 143 -5.58 -10.74 -1.64
C PRO A 143 -5.56 -12.10 -0.93
N ASP A 144 -5.73 -13.18 -1.70
CA ASP A 144 -5.86 -14.55 -1.16
C ASP A 144 -4.53 -15.08 -0.58
N PRO A 145 -4.44 -15.40 0.73
CA PRO A 145 -3.23 -15.93 1.36
C PRO A 145 -2.83 -17.34 0.89
N GLU A 146 -3.74 -18.10 0.30
CA GLU A 146 -3.47 -19.45 -0.25
C GLU A 146 -3.38 -19.45 -1.77
N GLY A 147 -3.71 -18.32 -2.40
CA GLY A 147 -3.80 -18.16 -3.84
C GLY A 147 -2.53 -17.63 -4.52
N PRO A 148 -2.63 -17.30 -5.81
CA PRO A 148 -1.54 -16.69 -6.58
C PRO A 148 -1.04 -15.34 -6.03
N GLU A 149 -1.84 -14.69 -5.19
CA GLU A 149 -1.56 -13.38 -4.58
C GLU A 149 -0.83 -13.48 -3.23
N ARG A 150 -0.59 -14.71 -2.73
CA ARG A 150 0.02 -14.97 -1.42
C ARG A 150 1.25 -14.13 -1.12
N ALA A 151 2.16 -13.96 -2.08
CA ALA A 151 3.39 -13.20 -1.84
C ALA A 151 3.13 -11.69 -1.61
N ILE A 152 2.07 -11.13 -2.20
CA ILE A 152 1.64 -9.75 -1.98
C ILE A 152 0.85 -9.63 -0.67
N HIS A 153 0.00 -10.61 -0.37
CA HIS A 153 -0.64 -10.71 0.93
C HIS A 153 0.41 -10.74 2.05
N ASP A 154 1.41 -11.62 1.97
CA ASP A 154 2.50 -11.75 2.93
C ASP A 154 3.30 -10.44 3.09
N LEU A 155 3.48 -9.68 2.00
CA LEU A 155 4.10 -8.35 2.04
C LEU A 155 3.28 -7.37 2.88
N GLY A 156 1.96 -7.27 2.67
CA GLY A 156 1.13 -6.35 3.45
C GLY A 156 1.05 -6.74 4.93
N VAL A 157 0.92 -8.05 5.23
CA VAL A 157 1.00 -8.57 6.61
C VAL A 157 2.31 -8.17 7.27
N PHE A 158 3.43 -8.41 6.60
CA PHE A 158 4.75 -8.04 7.11
C PHE A 158 4.86 -6.53 7.38
N LEU A 159 4.32 -5.68 6.51
CA LEU A 159 4.37 -4.22 6.73
C LEU A 159 3.53 -3.81 7.95
N VAL A 160 2.37 -4.42 8.16
CA VAL A 160 1.51 -4.18 9.34
C VAL A 160 2.21 -4.62 10.63
N GLU A 161 2.87 -5.78 10.62
CA GLU A 161 3.69 -6.26 11.74
C GLU A 161 4.88 -5.34 12.01
N LEU A 162 5.63 -4.95 10.98
CA LEU A 162 6.76 -4.03 11.07
C LEU A 162 6.32 -2.66 11.60
N ALA A 163 5.12 -2.23 11.22
CA ALA A 163 4.49 -1.02 11.69
C ALA A 163 3.94 -1.17 13.11
N GLY A 164 3.89 -2.36 13.72
CA GLY A 164 3.35 -2.58 15.06
C GLY A 164 1.86 -2.22 15.17
N ILE A 165 1.10 -2.48 14.09
CA ILE A 165 -0.33 -2.22 14.03
C ILE A 165 -1.08 -3.46 14.49
N THR A 166 -2.02 -3.30 15.42
CA THR A 166 -2.96 -4.36 15.81
C THR A 166 -4.31 -4.06 15.18
N LEU A 167 -4.81 -4.96 14.33
CA LEU A 167 -6.11 -4.78 13.69
C LEU A 167 -7.25 -5.32 14.56
N PRO A 168 -8.36 -4.59 14.70
CA PRO A 168 -9.56 -5.10 15.35
C PRO A 168 -10.07 -6.34 14.60
N GLY A 169 -10.17 -7.49 15.29
CA GLY A 169 -10.58 -8.76 14.68
C GLY A 169 -9.45 -9.60 14.07
N GLY A 170 -8.21 -9.11 14.08
CA GLY A 170 -7.01 -9.90 13.79
C GLY A 170 -6.82 -10.37 12.34
N GLN A 171 -7.67 -9.95 11.40
CA GLN A 171 -7.56 -10.34 9.99
C GLN A 171 -7.41 -9.13 9.08
N LEU A 172 -6.37 -9.22 8.24
CA LEU A 172 -6.20 -8.43 7.03
C LEU A 172 -7.00 -9.15 5.94
N TYR A 173 -8.16 -8.61 5.58
CA TYR A 173 -8.99 -9.17 4.51
C TYR A 173 -8.51 -8.75 3.15
#